data_AF-A0A537FJI9-F1
#
_entry.id   AF-A0A537FJI9-F1
#
_cell.length_a   1.000
_cell.length_b   1.000
_cell.length_c   1.000
_cell.angle_alpha   90.00
_cell.angle_beta   90.00
_cell.angle_gamma   90.00
#
_symmetry.space_group_name_H-M   'P 1'
#
loop_
_entity.id
_entity.type
_entity.pdbx_description
1 polymer ?
#
loop_
_entity_poly.entity_id
_entity_poly.type
_entity_poly.pdbx_seq_one_letter_code
_entity_poly.pdbx_strand_id
1 'polypeptide(L)'
;MAKNLGSEINGSIHSASMNGPNRQGLANSLSGFSYDSIAAPVLHVHNENDACPYTPYSVVKEYAGENLVTVRGGVPGGDPCGGTHLHSFQGREELVVRAIISWIKTKKVDRLIGE
;
A
#
# COMPACT_ATOMS: atom_id res chain seq x y z
N MET A 1 7.03 12.86 -3.24
CA MET A 1 8.12 13.05 -2.25
C MET A 1 9.28 12.10 -2.53
N ALA A 2 9.13 10.77 -2.38
CA ALA A 2 10.22 9.79 -2.54
C ALA A 2 11.02 9.91 -3.86
N LYS A 3 10.36 10.17 -5.00
CA LYS A 3 11.01 10.40 -6.30
C LYS A 3 12.12 11.45 -6.27
N ASN A 4 11.96 12.48 -5.45
CA ASN A 4 12.87 13.63 -5.42
C ASN A 4 13.95 13.52 -4.34
N LEU A 5 13.97 12.43 -3.57
CA LEU A 5 14.89 12.25 -2.44
C LEU A 5 16.10 11.37 -2.79
N GLY A 6 16.14 10.75 -3.97
CA GLY A 6 17.28 9.96 -4.41
C GLY A 6 17.71 8.92 -3.36
N SER A 7 18.95 9.05 -2.88
CA SER A 7 19.55 8.20 -1.85
C SER A 7 19.44 8.76 -0.41
N GLU A 8 18.74 9.87 -0.19
CA GLU A 8 18.52 10.44 1.15
C GLU A 8 17.58 9.57 2.01
N ILE A 9 16.82 8.67 1.36
CA ILE A 9 15.96 7.68 2.02
C ILE A 9 16.41 6.27 1.69
N ASN A 10 16.30 5.36 2.67
CA ASN A 10 16.59 3.94 2.45
C ASN A 10 15.38 3.14 1.94
N GLY A 11 14.26 3.81 1.69
CA GLY A 11 13.06 3.23 1.11
C GLY A 11 11.81 4.09 1.30
N SER A 12 10.76 3.79 0.56
CA SER A 12 9.43 4.38 0.71
C SER A 12 8.36 3.31 0.85
N ILE A 13 7.46 3.48 1.82
CA ILE A 13 6.37 2.55 2.10
C ILE A 13 5.06 3.27 1.79
N HIS A 14 4.22 2.63 0.98
CA HIS A 14 2.92 3.13 0.52
C HIS A 14 1.85 2.17 1.04
N SER A 15 1.21 2.53 2.14
CA SER A 15 0.18 1.73 2.81
C SER A 15 -1.21 2.22 2.42
N ALA A 16 -2.06 1.32 1.93
CA ALA A 16 -3.47 1.63 1.59
C ALA A 16 -3.60 2.96 0.82
N SER A 17 -2.72 3.18 -0.17
CA SER A 17 -2.54 4.51 -0.75
C SER A 17 -3.67 4.86 -1.70
N MET A 18 -4.11 6.12 -1.68
CA MET A 18 -4.98 6.64 -2.73
C MET A 18 -4.29 6.47 -4.07
N ASN A 19 -4.99 5.85 -5.01
CA ASN A 19 -4.43 5.48 -6.30
C ASN A 19 -5.49 5.50 -7.43
N GLY A 20 -6.77 5.65 -7.07
CA GLY A 20 -7.85 5.78 -8.03
C GLY A 20 -8.12 7.24 -8.38
N PRO A 21 -8.35 7.57 -9.67
CA PRO A 21 -8.83 8.89 -10.04
C PRO A 21 -10.21 9.16 -9.43
N ASN A 22 -10.45 10.37 -8.95
CA ASN A 22 -11.75 10.78 -8.41
C ASN A 22 -12.16 12.15 -8.95
N ARG A 23 -13.45 12.48 -8.77
CA ARG A 23 -14.05 13.73 -9.27
C ARG A 23 -13.43 14.99 -8.65
N GLN A 24 -12.83 14.86 -7.47
CA GLN A 24 -12.15 15.94 -6.76
C GLN A 24 -10.72 16.17 -7.30
N GLY A 25 -10.24 15.34 -8.23
CA GLY A 25 -8.92 15.44 -8.82
C GLY A 25 -7.78 14.92 -7.94
N LEU A 26 -8.09 14.39 -6.76
CA LEU A 26 -7.09 13.85 -5.83
C LEU A 26 -6.53 12.55 -6.40
N ALA A 27 -5.23 12.31 -6.22
CA ALA A 27 -4.54 11.11 -6.71
C ALA A 27 -4.59 10.86 -8.24
N ASN A 28 -5.16 11.75 -9.05
CA ASN A 28 -5.20 11.59 -10.52
C ASN A 28 -3.81 11.45 -11.14
N SER A 29 -2.80 12.09 -10.56
CA SER A 29 -1.40 11.99 -11.01
C SER A 29 -0.74 10.64 -10.70
N LEU A 30 -1.36 9.80 -9.86
CA LEU A 30 -0.80 8.52 -9.44
C LEU A 30 -1.09 7.39 -10.43
N SER A 31 -2.18 7.47 -11.20
CA SER A 31 -2.51 6.48 -12.24
C SER A 31 -1.45 6.38 -13.35
N GLY A 32 -0.67 7.44 -13.59
CA GLY A 32 0.43 7.45 -14.56
C GLY A 32 1.81 7.58 -13.92
N PHE A 33 1.91 7.49 -12.59
CA PHE A 33 3.17 7.65 -11.90
C PHE A 33 4.02 6.38 -12.04
N SER A 34 5.20 6.51 -12.62
CA SER A 34 6.18 5.42 -12.67
C SER A 34 6.85 5.27 -11.31
N TYR A 35 6.44 4.26 -10.53
CA TYR A 35 7.07 3.94 -9.24
C TYR A 35 8.52 3.48 -9.37
N ASP A 36 8.90 2.92 -10.53
CA ASP A 36 10.29 2.58 -10.87
C ASP A 36 11.18 3.82 -11.03
N SER A 37 10.60 5.02 -11.17
CA SER A 37 11.38 6.26 -11.18
C SER A 37 11.87 6.70 -9.79
N ILE A 38 11.47 6.01 -8.72
CA ILE A 38 11.97 6.23 -7.36
C ILE A 38 13.30 5.47 -7.20
N ALA A 39 14.39 6.18 -6.91
CA ALA A 39 15.72 5.57 -6.75
C ALA A 39 15.83 4.64 -5.53
N ALA A 40 15.10 4.95 -4.45
CA ALA A 40 15.08 4.14 -3.24
C ALA A 40 14.10 2.95 -3.36
N PRO A 41 14.33 1.84 -2.64
CA PRO A 41 13.40 0.70 -2.63
C PRO A 41 11.96 1.11 -2.27
N VAL A 42 10.98 0.54 -2.96
CA VAL A 42 9.57 0.82 -2.76
C VAL A 42 8.86 -0.41 -2.20
N LEU A 43 7.98 -0.21 -1.23
CA LEU A 43 7.05 -1.23 -0.73
C LEU A 43 5.63 -0.69 -0.82
N HIS A 44 4.73 -1.50 -1.36
CA HIS A 44 3.29 -1.33 -1.25
C HIS A 44 2.72 -2.35 -0.27
N VAL A 45 1.78 -1.92 0.58
CA VAL A 45 1.05 -2.82 1.47
C VAL A 45 -0.43 -2.49 1.37
N HIS A 46 -1.25 -3.49 1.03
CA HIS A 46 -2.66 -3.26 0.73
C HIS A 46 -3.51 -4.48 1.05
N ASN A 47 -4.70 -4.27 1.61
CA ASN A 47 -5.66 -5.35 1.85
C ASN A 47 -6.37 -5.72 0.55
N GLU A 48 -6.43 -7.01 0.21
CA GLU A 48 -7.08 -7.44 -1.04
C GLU A 48 -8.57 -7.09 -1.11
N ASN A 49 -9.21 -6.94 0.06
CA ASN A 49 -10.61 -6.60 0.23
C ASN A 49 -10.79 -5.15 0.75
N ASP A 50 -9.83 -4.25 0.53
CA ASP A 50 -10.00 -2.82 0.82
C ASP A 50 -11.24 -2.29 0.06
N ALA A 51 -12.25 -1.86 0.84
CA ALA A 51 -13.52 -1.37 0.33
C ALA A 51 -13.57 0.16 0.19
N CYS A 52 -12.50 0.88 0.53
CA CYS A 52 -12.45 2.32 0.35
C CYS A 52 -12.38 2.66 -1.16
N PRO A 53 -13.33 3.44 -1.71
CA PRO A 53 -13.43 3.68 -3.16
C PRO A 53 -12.26 4.48 -3.74
N TYR A 54 -11.43 5.11 -2.90
CA TYR A 54 -10.29 5.92 -3.33
C TYR A 54 -8.97 5.14 -3.40
N THR A 55 -8.95 3.93 -2.83
CA THR A 55 -7.74 3.10 -2.68
C THR A 55 -7.96 1.68 -3.22
N PRO A 56 -8.51 1.49 -4.43
CA PRO A 56 -8.78 0.16 -4.98
C PRO A 56 -7.53 -0.72 -5.02
N TYR A 57 -7.65 -1.94 -4.48
CA TYR A 57 -6.58 -2.94 -4.49
C TYR A 57 -6.15 -3.34 -5.91
N SER A 58 -7.10 -3.41 -6.86
CA SER A 58 -6.80 -3.76 -8.25
C SER A 58 -5.80 -2.81 -8.90
N VAL A 59 -5.90 -1.51 -8.62
CA VAL A 59 -5.02 -0.49 -9.21
C VAL A 59 -3.60 -0.62 -8.66
N VAL A 60 -3.42 -0.80 -7.34
CA VAL A 60 -2.07 -1.04 -6.78
C VAL A 60 -1.47 -2.35 -7.27
N LYS A 61 -2.27 -3.39 -7.44
CA LYS A 61 -1.79 -4.67 -7.97
C LYS A 61 -1.21 -4.54 -9.38
N GLU A 62 -1.75 -3.63 -10.20
CA GLU A 62 -1.24 -3.37 -11.56
C GLU A 62 0.13 -2.67 -11.54
N TYR A 63 0.30 -1.59 -10.77
CA TYR A 63 1.53 -0.80 -10.82
C TYR A 63 2.62 -1.26 -9.84
N ALA A 64 2.28 -1.95 -8.75
CA ALA A 64 3.25 -2.34 -7.73
C ALA A 64 4.05 -3.58 -8.11
N GLY A 65 3.50 -4.43 -8.98
CA GLY A 65 4.11 -5.69 -9.39
C GLY A 65 4.57 -6.51 -8.18
N GLU A 66 5.87 -6.81 -8.15
CA GLU A 66 6.47 -7.65 -7.11
C GLU A 66 6.81 -6.90 -5.80
N ASN A 67 6.59 -5.59 -5.77
CA ASN A 67 6.79 -4.75 -4.59
C ASN A 67 5.52 -4.62 -3.74
N LEU A 68 4.59 -5.56 -3.84
CA LEU A 68 3.31 -5.55 -3.12
C LEU A 68 3.24 -6.66 -2.06
N VAL A 69 2.95 -6.27 -0.82
CA VAL A 69 2.42 -7.15 0.23
C VAL A 69 0.90 -7.11 0.16
N THR A 70 0.30 -8.22 -0.24
CA THR A 70 -1.15 -8.41 -0.19
C THR A 70 -1.55 -8.91 1.19
N VAL A 71 -2.46 -8.21 1.85
CA VAL A 71 -3.01 -8.58 3.16
C VAL A 71 -4.37 -9.24 2.97
N ARG A 72 -4.55 -10.42 3.57
CA ARG A 72 -5.83 -11.14 3.56
C ARG A 72 -6.53 -11.17 4.91
N GLY A 73 -7.86 -11.25 4.85
CA GLY A 73 -8.74 -11.24 6.01
C GLY A 73 -8.69 -9.93 6.80
N GLY A 74 -9.08 -10.01 8.06
CA GLY A 74 -9.32 -8.86 8.94
C GLY A 74 -10.80 -8.72 9.29
N VAL A 75 -11.16 -7.61 9.93
CA VAL A 75 -12.53 -7.34 10.40
C VAL A 75 -13.07 -6.10 9.67
N PRO A 76 -14.03 -6.25 8.73
CA PRO A 76 -14.63 -5.13 8.01
C PRO A 76 -15.68 -4.42 8.88
N GLY A 77 -15.24 -3.58 9.81
CA GLY A 77 -16.11 -2.76 10.66
C GLY A 77 -16.19 -1.30 10.21
N GLY A 78 -17.29 -0.61 10.54
CA GLY A 78 -17.39 0.84 10.37
C GLY A 78 -17.34 1.35 8.92
N ASP A 79 -16.88 2.59 8.76
CA ASP A 79 -16.72 3.25 7.45
C ASP A 79 -15.57 2.58 6.65
N PRO A 80 -15.77 2.19 5.38
CA PRO A 80 -14.74 1.58 4.54
C PRO A 80 -13.39 2.31 4.47
N CYS A 81 -13.39 3.65 4.54
CA CYS A 81 -12.18 4.48 4.57
C CYS A 81 -11.75 4.85 6.00
N GLY A 82 -12.50 4.40 7.01
CA GLY A 82 -12.27 4.68 8.42
C GLY A 82 -11.20 3.82 9.06
N GLY A 83 -10.87 4.17 10.31
CA GLY A 83 -9.86 3.48 11.13
C GLY A 83 -10.19 2.03 11.50
N THR A 84 -11.46 1.63 11.42
CA THR A 84 -11.95 0.33 11.92
C THR A 84 -12.34 -0.66 10.81
N HIS A 85 -11.97 -0.35 9.56
CA HIS A 85 -12.21 -1.21 8.41
C HIS A 85 -10.90 -1.79 7.84
N LEU A 86 -11.02 -2.64 6.84
CA LEU A 86 -9.91 -3.29 6.13
C LEU A 86 -8.91 -2.32 5.48
N HIS A 87 -9.35 -1.11 5.11
CA HIS A 87 -8.47 -0.03 4.64
C HIS A 87 -7.37 0.30 5.64
N SER A 88 -7.72 0.29 6.92
CA SER A 88 -6.81 0.51 8.05
C SER A 88 -6.25 -0.79 8.63
N PHE A 89 -6.42 -1.91 7.91
CA PHE A 89 -5.96 -3.26 8.29
C PHE A 89 -6.56 -3.79 9.60
N GLN A 90 -7.80 -3.42 9.95
CA GLN A 90 -8.44 -3.86 11.19
C GLN A 90 -8.37 -5.39 11.36
N GLY A 91 -7.85 -5.85 12.50
CA GLY A 91 -7.65 -7.28 12.82
C GLY A 91 -6.42 -7.92 12.18
N ARG A 92 -5.60 -7.16 11.44
CA ARG A 92 -4.34 -7.59 10.79
C ARG A 92 -3.19 -6.60 11.02
N GLU A 93 -3.37 -5.62 11.91
CA GLU A 93 -2.44 -4.51 12.16
C GLU A 93 -1.05 -5.03 12.55
N GLU A 94 -0.99 -5.98 13.49
CA GLU A 94 0.28 -6.57 13.93
C GLU A 94 0.99 -7.31 12.79
N LEU A 95 0.26 -8.09 11.99
CA LEU A 95 0.81 -8.83 10.85
C LEU A 95 1.39 -7.85 9.81
N VAL A 96 0.67 -6.78 9.50
CA VAL A 96 1.12 -5.72 8.59
C VAL A 96 2.37 -5.03 9.10
N VAL A 97 2.41 -4.64 10.37
CA VAL A 97 3.58 -3.99 10.97
C VAL A 97 4.80 -4.92 10.94
N ARG A 98 4.62 -6.22 11.24
CA ARG A 98 5.71 -7.21 11.17
C ARG A 98 6.26 -7.37 9.76
N ALA A 99 5.40 -7.41 8.74
CA ALA A 99 5.82 -7.47 7.34
C ALA A 99 6.62 -6.22 6.93
N ILE A 100 6.16 -5.03 7.34
CA ILE A 100 6.86 -3.77 7.11
C ILE A 100 8.24 -3.76 7.78
N ILE A 101 8.33 -4.17 9.06
CA ILE A 101 9.62 -4.27 9.78
C ILE A 101 10.57 -5.24 9.09
N SER A 102 10.07 -6.41 8.66
CA SER A 102 10.85 -7.39 7.92
C SER A 102 11.42 -6.81 6.63
N TRP A 103 10.59 -6.09 5.86
CA TRP A 103 11.02 -5.40 4.65
C TRP A 103 12.05 -4.30 4.96
N ILE A 104 11.85 -3.48 6.00
CA ILE A 104 12.81 -2.45 6.40
C ILE A 104 14.20 -3.08 6.62
N LYS A 105 14.25 -4.21 7.31
CA LYS A 105 15.49 -4.91 7.69
C LYS A 105 16.14 -5.70 6.55
N THR A 106 15.35 -6.24 5.62
CA THR A 106 15.85 -7.26 4.67
C THR A 106 15.63 -6.89 3.20
N LYS A 107 14.78 -5.90 2.93
CA LYS A 107 14.24 -5.54 1.62
C LYS A 107 13.48 -6.66 0.91
N LYS A 108 13.20 -7.79 1.59
CA LYS A 108 12.38 -8.86 1.06
C LYS A 108 10.91 -8.50 1.17
N VAL A 109 10.16 -8.74 0.11
CA VAL A 109 8.71 -8.52 0.05
C VAL A 109 8.02 -9.85 0.32
N ASP A 110 7.28 -9.92 1.42
CA ASP A 110 6.43 -11.08 1.73
C ASP A 110 5.09 -10.88 1.01
N ARG A 111 4.99 -11.40 -0.21
CA ARG A 111 3.96 -10.98 -1.19
C ARG A 111 2.53 -11.23 -0.73
N LEU A 112 2.33 -12.12 0.23
CA LEU A 112 1.04 -12.48 0.78
C LEU A 112 1.16 -12.74 2.28
N ILE A 113 0.32 -12.08 3.07
CA ILE A 113 0.19 -12.32 4.52
C ILE A 113 -1.29 -12.45 4.90
N GLY A 114 -1.59 -13.19 5.96
CA GLY A 114 -2.97 -13.52 6.35
C GLY A 114 -3.45 -14.84 5.75
N GLU A 115 -4.73 -15.16 5.99
CA GLU A 115 -5.42 -16.40 5.57
C GLU A 115 -6.00 -16.30 4.16
#